data_AF-A0ABD1S7F8-F1
#
_entry.id   AF-A0ABD1S7F8-F1
#
_cell.length_a   1.000
_cell.length_b   1.000
_cell.length_c   1.000
_cell.angle_alpha   90.00
_cell.angle_beta   90.00
_cell.angle_gamma   90.00
#
_symmetry.space_group_name_H-M   'P 1'
#
loop_
_entity.id
_entity.type
_entity.pdbx_description
1 polymer ?
#
loop_
_entity_poly.entity_id
_entity_poly.type
_entity_poly.pdbx_seq_one_letter_code
_entity_poly.pdbx_strand_id
1 'polypeptide(L)'
;MVRNVQTLEDFYGARYNTGTQPDPGPGTVERGSHAALHVWVGEATSSGEDMGNFYSCGREPMFFSHHTNVDRLWTIWRDLRGSKTKDFVDSDWLDASYLFYDENAQLVRVKVSDTLDNKLMGYDFQKVDTPWLKNRPVARAKKSKVATTTAAPSVDSTIFPAKLDKVVKVLVPRPKKSRSKKDKENEEELLVIEGIEVDTAKFVKFDVFVNDEDDNPNTLDKAEYAGCFSQVPHKNSTRAKTKIRLGLSELLEDLDVEDDEKILVSLVPKAGGDDITIGEALFDMFLHLSEYFNEIYSHFLEAEDMEKKIEQSEEDD
;
A
#
# COMPACT_ATOMS: atom_id res chain seq x y z
N MET A 1 -0.96 -7.90 -0.33
CA MET A 1 -0.45 -8.76 -1.41
C MET A 1 -1.30 -8.77 -2.68
N VAL A 2 -2.64 -8.84 -2.60
CA VAL A 2 -3.51 -8.86 -3.81
C VAL A 2 -4.43 -7.63 -3.84
N ARG A 3 -5.54 -7.64 -3.09
CA ARG A 3 -6.60 -6.61 -3.10
C ARG A 3 -6.09 -5.16 -3.11
N ASN A 4 -5.26 -4.81 -2.11
CA ASN A 4 -4.74 -3.46 -1.92
C ASN A 4 -3.44 -3.16 -2.66
N VAL A 5 -2.97 -4.02 -3.58
CA VAL A 5 -1.61 -3.93 -4.14
C VAL A 5 -1.61 -3.87 -5.66
N GLN A 6 -2.27 -2.86 -6.21
CA GLN A 6 -2.44 -2.70 -7.66
C GLN A 6 -1.29 -1.92 -8.30
N THR A 7 -0.76 -0.92 -7.58
CA THR A 7 0.32 -0.05 -8.03
C THR A 7 1.66 -0.41 -7.38
N LEU A 8 2.75 0.18 -7.89
CA LEU A 8 4.07 0.05 -7.27
C LEU A 8 4.10 0.71 -5.88
N GLU A 9 3.46 1.89 -5.73
CA GLU A 9 3.37 2.64 -4.48
C GLU A 9 2.61 1.86 -3.40
N ASP A 10 1.60 1.07 -3.78
CA ASP A 10 0.87 0.23 -2.83
C ASP A 10 1.74 -0.89 -2.22
N PHE A 11 2.76 -1.36 -2.94
CA PHE A 11 3.68 -2.38 -2.45
C PHE A 11 4.90 -1.77 -1.77
N TYR A 12 5.64 -0.92 -2.49
CA TYR A 12 6.91 -0.35 -2.04
C TYR A 12 6.74 0.82 -1.07
N GLY A 13 5.59 1.49 -1.08
CA GLY A 13 5.38 2.75 -0.37
C GLY A 13 5.62 3.98 -1.25
N ALA A 14 5.35 5.14 -0.67
CA ALA A 14 5.52 6.45 -1.29
C ALA A 14 7.00 6.78 -1.52
N ARG A 15 7.27 7.60 -2.54
CA ARG A 15 8.62 8.07 -2.86
C ARG A 15 9.26 8.77 -1.65
N TYR A 16 10.51 8.42 -1.36
CA TYR A 16 11.31 9.02 -0.30
C TYR A 16 12.67 9.48 -0.84
N ASN A 17 12.74 10.75 -1.21
CA ASN A 17 13.93 11.35 -1.82
C ASN A 17 14.57 12.38 -0.89
N THR A 18 15.79 12.83 -1.20
CA THR A 18 16.47 13.89 -0.45
C THR A 18 15.57 15.11 -0.25
N GLY A 19 15.37 15.53 1.00
CA GLY A 19 14.50 16.66 1.36
C GLY A 19 13.03 16.28 1.62
N THR A 20 12.63 15.03 1.36
CA THR A 20 11.32 14.51 1.75
C THR A 20 11.24 14.39 3.26
N GLN A 21 10.10 14.75 3.85
CA GLN A 21 9.87 14.52 5.28
C GLN A 21 9.85 13.01 5.57
N PRO A 22 10.27 12.58 6.77
CA PRO A 22 10.16 11.18 7.19
C PRO A 22 8.73 10.64 7.06
N ASP A 23 8.63 9.32 6.86
CA ASP A 23 7.37 8.58 6.79
C ASP A 23 6.40 9.03 5.66
N PRO A 24 6.85 9.14 4.40
CA PRO A 24 6.01 9.67 3.31
C PRO A 24 4.77 8.83 2.98
N GLY A 25 4.73 7.56 3.40
CA GLY A 25 3.59 6.66 3.22
C GLY A 25 4.05 5.20 3.06
N PRO A 26 3.78 4.31 4.04
CA PRO A 26 4.28 2.94 3.99
C PRO A 26 3.52 2.07 2.98
N GLY A 27 4.22 1.07 2.45
CA GLY A 27 3.63 0.02 1.62
C GLY A 27 2.67 -0.88 2.39
N THR A 28 1.82 -1.62 1.69
CA THR A 28 0.80 -2.50 2.32
C THR A 28 1.38 -3.60 3.20
N VAL A 29 2.52 -4.18 2.82
CA VAL A 29 3.18 -5.22 3.63
C VAL A 29 3.74 -4.63 4.91
N GLU A 30 4.44 -3.50 4.78
CA GLU A 30 5.13 -2.79 5.86
C GLU A 30 4.18 -2.42 7.00
N ARG A 31 3.07 -1.73 6.69
CA ARG A 31 2.05 -1.30 7.67
C ARG A 31 1.07 -2.40 8.10
N GLY A 32 1.14 -3.56 7.46
CA GLY A 32 0.21 -4.67 7.63
C GLY A 32 0.84 -5.82 8.41
N SER A 33 1.13 -6.92 7.70
CA SER A 33 1.64 -8.16 8.30
C SER A 33 3.03 -8.00 8.92
N HIS A 34 3.88 -7.12 8.38
CA HIS A 34 5.21 -6.85 8.94
C HIS A 34 5.11 -6.20 10.33
N ALA A 35 4.45 -5.04 10.43
CA ALA A 35 4.24 -4.37 11.70
C ALA A 35 3.50 -5.25 12.73
N ALA A 36 2.52 -6.04 12.29
CA ALA A 36 1.80 -6.97 13.17
C ALA A 36 2.73 -8.02 13.81
N LEU A 37 3.67 -8.60 13.05
CA LEU A 37 4.57 -9.62 13.60
C LEU A 37 5.57 -9.01 14.59
N HIS A 38 6.13 -7.83 14.26
CA HIS A 38 7.02 -7.09 15.17
C HIS A 38 6.38 -6.91 16.54
N VAL A 39 5.16 -6.40 16.58
CA VAL A 39 4.44 -6.09 17.82
C VAL A 39 3.96 -7.35 18.53
N TRP A 40 3.62 -8.41 17.78
CA TRP A 40 3.18 -9.68 18.38
C TRP A 40 4.32 -10.43 19.08
N VAL A 41 5.55 -10.39 18.53
CA VAL A 41 6.72 -11.06 19.11
C VAL A 41 7.41 -10.21 20.18
N GLY A 42 7.35 -8.88 20.06
CA GLY A 42 7.93 -7.96 21.04
C GLY A 42 7.41 -8.22 22.45
N GLU A 43 8.27 -8.01 23.45
CA GLU A 43 7.85 -8.14 24.84
C GLU A 43 6.81 -7.08 25.18
N ALA A 44 5.90 -7.45 26.08
CA ALA A 44 4.87 -6.54 26.60
C ALA A 44 5.45 -5.54 27.63
N THR A 45 6.55 -4.88 27.30
CA THR A 45 7.15 -3.78 28.05
C THR A 45 6.73 -2.43 27.46
N SER A 46 7.07 -1.33 28.13
CA SER A 46 6.81 0.01 27.61
C SER A 46 7.60 0.34 26.34
N SER A 47 8.69 -0.39 26.07
CA SER A 47 9.61 -0.11 24.97
C SER A 47 9.58 -1.20 23.89
N GLY A 48 8.94 -2.35 24.14
CA GLY A 48 8.60 -3.36 23.15
C GLY A 48 9.77 -4.23 22.71
N GLU A 49 10.87 -4.28 23.47
CA GLU A 49 12.06 -5.04 23.09
C GLU A 49 11.79 -6.56 22.96
N ASP A 50 12.53 -7.30 22.16
CA ASP A 50 13.41 -6.78 21.12
C ASP A 50 12.60 -6.50 19.85
N MET A 51 11.74 -7.43 19.41
CA MET A 51 11.04 -7.37 18.12
C MET A 51 10.05 -6.22 17.96
N GLY A 52 9.43 -5.74 19.03
CA GLY A 52 8.40 -4.70 18.98
C GLY A 52 8.93 -3.27 18.82
N ASN A 53 10.25 -3.09 18.64
CA ASN A 53 10.85 -1.78 18.43
C ASN A 53 12.06 -1.86 17.51
N PHE A 54 12.15 -0.95 16.53
CA PHE A 54 13.18 -1.04 15.49
C PHE A 54 14.62 -0.83 16.00
N TYR A 55 14.81 -0.18 17.16
CA TYR A 55 16.16 -0.02 17.72
C TYR A 55 16.74 -1.33 18.30
N SER A 56 15.87 -2.31 18.56
CA SER A 56 16.19 -3.54 19.28
C SER A 56 15.91 -4.80 18.48
N CYS A 57 15.02 -4.76 17.49
CA CYS A 57 14.54 -5.95 16.79
C CYS A 57 15.66 -6.82 16.21
N GLY A 58 16.75 -6.22 15.69
CA GLY A 58 17.90 -6.96 15.16
C GLY A 58 18.71 -7.76 16.19
N ARG A 59 18.44 -7.63 17.50
CA ARG A 59 19.06 -8.44 18.56
C ARG A 59 18.44 -9.84 18.67
N GLU A 60 17.18 -9.97 18.25
CA GLU A 60 16.44 -11.22 18.26
C GLU A 60 16.67 -11.95 16.91
N PRO A 61 17.29 -13.14 16.88
CA PRO A 61 17.56 -13.86 15.62
C PRO A 61 16.33 -14.10 14.75
N MET A 62 15.12 -14.20 15.32
CA MET A 62 13.88 -14.32 14.56
C MET A 62 13.65 -13.14 13.60
N PHE A 63 14.18 -11.95 13.91
CA PHE A 63 14.10 -10.76 13.03
C PHE A 63 14.52 -11.08 11.60
N PHE A 64 15.64 -11.78 11.43
CA PHE A 64 16.15 -12.13 10.11
C PHE A 64 15.25 -13.15 9.39
N SER A 65 14.68 -14.10 10.12
CA SER A 65 13.70 -15.05 9.57
C SER A 65 12.39 -14.36 9.17
N HIS A 66 11.94 -13.39 9.97
CA HIS A 66 10.79 -12.55 9.64
C HIS A 66 11.03 -11.79 8.33
N HIS A 67 12.14 -11.05 8.24
CA HIS A 67 12.48 -10.26 7.06
C HIS A 67 12.80 -11.12 5.84
N THR A 68 13.29 -12.35 6.02
CA THR A 68 13.43 -13.33 4.92
C THR A 68 12.06 -13.63 4.29
N ASN A 69 11.00 -13.78 5.08
CA ASN A 69 9.67 -13.99 4.52
C ASN A 69 9.05 -12.69 3.96
N VAL A 70 9.41 -11.52 4.47
CA VAL A 70 9.04 -10.22 3.87
C VAL A 70 9.68 -10.07 2.48
N ASP A 71 10.95 -10.42 2.33
CA ASP A 71 11.66 -10.47 1.04
C ASP A 71 11.04 -11.51 0.08
N ARG A 72 10.63 -12.67 0.61
CA ARG A 72 9.85 -13.66 -0.15
C ARG A 72 8.53 -13.10 -0.66
N LEU A 73 7.83 -12.27 0.13
CA LEU A 73 6.58 -11.63 -0.32
C LEU A 73 6.82 -10.70 -1.50
N TRP A 74 7.95 -9.99 -1.54
CA TRP A 74 8.35 -9.20 -2.71
C TRP A 74 8.52 -10.08 -3.95
N THR A 75 9.24 -11.19 -3.85
CA THR A 75 9.37 -12.16 -4.96
C THR A 75 8.00 -12.67 -5.44
N ILE A 76 7.12 -13.08 -4.51
CA ILE A 76 5.76 -13.55 -4.85
C ILE A 76 4.95 -12.45 -5.54
N TRP A 77 5.00 -11.22 -5.03
CA TRP A 77 4.26 -10.10 -5.62
C TRP A 77 4.74 -9.80 -7.04
N ARG A 78 6.05 -9.81 -7.28
CA ARG A 78 6.63 -9.66 -8.62
C ARG A 78 6.12 -10.72 -9.59
N ASP A 79 6.01 -11.96 -9.14
CA ASP A 79 5.47 -13.06 -9.95
C ASP A 79 3.98 -12.85 -10.25
N LEU A 80 3.18 -12.46 -9.26
CA LEU A 80 1.75 -12.18 -9.42
C LEU A 80 1.46 -11.02 -10.38
N ARG A 81 2.41 -10.08 -10.55
CA ARG A 81 2.30 -8.97 -11.52
C ARG A 81 2.47 -9.41 -12.97
N GLY A 82 3.02 -10.60 -13.22
CA GLY A 82 3.23 -11.11 -14.58
C GLY A 82 4.08 -10.18 -15.44
N SER A 83 3.50 -9.63 -16.51
CA SER A 83 4.15 -8.69 -17.44
C SER A 83 4.03 -7.22 -17.03
N LYS A 84 3.23 -6.89 -16.00
CA LYS A 84 3.10 -5.50 -15.51
C LYS A 84 4.44 -5.03 -14.94
N THR A 85 4.71 -3.72 -15.02
CA THR A 85 5.89 -3.08 -14.43
C THR A 85 6.07 -3.50 -12.98
N LYS A 86 7.28 -3.92 -12.59
CA LYS A 86 7.58 -4.47 -11.26
C LYS A 86 8.38 -3.53 -10.37
N ASP A 87 8.97 -2.49 -10.95
CA ASP A 87 9.94 -1.60 -10.31
C ASP A 87 9.73 -0.15 -10.74
N PHE A 88 10.11 0.79 -9.87
CA PHE A 88 10.24 2.17 -10.30
C PHE A 88 11.43 2.28 -11.26
N VAL A 89 11.26 3.09 -12.30
CA VAL A 89 12.29 3.30 -13.34
C VAL A 89 13.05 4.61 -13.14
N ASP A 90 12.67 5.41 -12.14
CA ASP A 90 13.34 6.68 -11.86
C ASP A 90 14.69 6.48 -11.16
N SER A 91 15.66 7.33 -11.52
CA SER A 91 17.01 7.27 -11.00
C SER A 91 17.07 7.55 -9.50
N ASP A 92 16.17 8.38 -8.97
CA ASP A 92 16.12 8.68 -7.53
C ASP A 92 15.95 7.39 -6.71
N TRP A 93 15.11 6.47 -7.17
CA TRP A 93 14.94 5.16 -6.55
C TRP A 93 16.06 4.18 -6.92
N LEU A 94 16.41 4.06 -8.21
CA LEU A 94 17.39 3.06 -8.68
C LEU A 94 18.82 3.31 -8.19
N ASP A 95 19.22 4.58 -8.07
CA ASP A 95 20.55 5.00 -7.61
C ASP A 95 20.62 5.23 -6.10
N ALA A 96 19.50 5.13 -5.38
CA ALA A 96 19.51 5.12 -3.92
C ALA A 96 20.49 4.03 -3.44
N SER A 97 21.41 4.42 -2.55
CA SER A 97 22.49 3.54 -2.13
C SER A 97 22.66 3.51 -0.62
N TYR A 98 23.05 2.35 -0.13
CA TYR A 98 23.23 2.05 1.27
C TYR A 98 24.64 1.48 1.49
N LEU A 99 25.12 1.56 2.73
CA LEU A 99 26.43 1.05 3.12
C LEU A 99 26.27 -0.12 4.08
N PHE A 100 26.89 -1.25 3.76
CA PHE A 100 26.91 -2.45 4.58
C PHE A 100 28.34 -2.95 4.78
N TYR A 101 28.59 -3.64 5.89
CA TYR A 101 29.78 -4.46 6.02
C TYR A 101 29.51 -5.84 5.40
N ASP A 102 30.44 -6.31 4.57
CA ASP A 102 30.43 -7.68 4.06
C ASP A 102 31.03 -8.68 5.07
N GLU A 103 31.08 -9.95 4.70
CA GLU A 103 31.66 -11.02 5.52
C GLU A 103 33.17 -10.87 5.78
N ASN A 104 33.86 -10.03 5.00
CA ASN A 104 35.29 -9.71 5.13
C ASN A 104 35.52 -8.39 5.89
N ALA A 105 34.48 -7.86 6.55
CA ALA A 105 34.46 -6.59 7.25
C ALA A 105 34.86 -5.38 6.37
N GLN A 106 34.61 -5.47 5.07
CA GLN A 106 34.78 -4.35 4.14
C GLN A 106 33.48 -3.55 4.04
N LEU A 107 33.59 -2.22 4.01
CA LEU A 107 32.45 -1.34 3.81
C LEU A 107 32.12 -1.26 2.32
N VAL A 108 30.96 -1.81 1.94
CA VAL A 108 30.49 -1.91 0.56
C VAL A 108 29.29 -0.99 0.36
N ARG A 109 29.25 -0.30 -0.78
CA ARG A 109 28.09 0.47 -1.24
C ARG A 109 27.24 -0.38 -2.17
N VAL A 110 25.96 -0.49 -1.89
CA VAL A 110 24.98 -1.23 -2.68
C VAL A 110 23.90 -0.27 -3.16
N LYS A 111 23.51 -0.36 -4.45
CA LYS A 111 22.37 0.39 -4.99
C LYS A 111 21.12 -0.47 -5.03
N VAL A 112 19.94 0.17 -4.98
CA VAL A 112 18.65 -0.53 -5.19
C VAL A 112 18.61 -1.25 -6.53
N SER A 113 19.14 -0.65 -7.59
CA SER A 113 19.20 -1.27 -8.93
C SER A 113 19.95 -2.61 -8.95
N ASP A 114 20.94 -2.80 -8.08
CA ASP A 114 21.73 -4.04 -8.00
C ASP A 114 20.98 -5.17 -7.24
N THR A 115 19.84 -4.87 -6.61
CA THR A 115 19.09 -5.81 -5.76
C THR A 115 17.76 -6.25 -6.34
N LEU A 116 17.44 -5.92 -7.60
CA LEU A 116 16.13 -6.19 -8.22
C LEU A 116 15.94 -7.63 -8.73
N ASP A 117 17.00 -8.44 -8.68
CA ASP A 117 17.00 -9.86 -9.01
C ASP A 117 17.78 -10.65 -7.95
N ASN A 118 17.04 -11.33 -7.07
CA ASN A 118 17.61 -12.15 -6.01
C ASN A 118 18.50 -13.29 -6.53
N LYS A 119 18.27 -13.78 -7.76
CA LYS A 119 19.09 -14.84 -8.36
C LYS A 119 20.45 -14.32 -8.78
N LEU A 120 20.53 -13.08 -9.26
CA LEU A 120 21.82 -12.42 -9.52
C LEU A 120 22.59 -12.16 -8.22
N MET A 121 21.87 -11.96 -7.11
CA MET A 121 22.44 -11.90 -5.76
C MET A 121 22.84 -13.28 -5.21
N GLY A 122 22.53 -14.38 -5.92
CA GLY A 122 22.97 -15.73 -5.58
C GLY A 122 22.01 -16.52 -4.67
N TYR A 123 20.74 -16.11 -4.52
CA TYR A 123 19.76 -16.85 -3.71
C TYR A 123 18.37 -16.95 -4.38
N ASP A 124 17.59 -17.94 -3.93
CA ASP A 124 16.18 -18.09 -4.30
C ASP A 124 15.40 -18.73 -3.15
N PHE A 125 14.06 -18.61 -3.19
CA PHE A 125 13.19 -19.18 -2.19
C PHE A 125 12.72 -20.59 -2.58
N GLN A 126 12.69 -21.49 -1.61
CA GLN A 126 12.00 -22.77 -1.78
C GLN A 126 10.52 -22.50 -2.15
N LYS A 127 10.06 -23.16 -3.21
CA LYS A 127 8.65 -23.14 -3.59
C LYS A 127 7.84 -23.92 -2.55
N VAL A 128 6.91 -23.21 -1.92
CA VAL A 128 5.95 -23.75 -0.95
C VAL A 128 4.57 -23.22 -1.28
N ASP A 129 3.53 -23.92 -0.83
CA ASP A 129 2.15 -23.53 -1.07
C ASP A 129 1.85 -22.13 -0.52
N THR A 130 1.07 -21.38 -1.28
CA THR A 130 0.65 -20.02 -0.95
C THR A 130 -0.88 -20.00 -0.77
N PRO A 131 -1.42 -20.60 0.31
CA PRO A 131 -2.86 -20.86 0.45
C PRO A 131 -3.70 -19.58 0.49
N TRP A 132 -3.14 -18.47 0.97
CA TRP A 132 -3.82 -17.18 1.05
C TRP A 132 -4.19 -16.58 -0.31
N LEU A 133 -3.61 -17.05 -1.43
CA LEU A 133 -4.02 -16.61 -2.78
C LEU A 133 -5.48 -16.96 -3.10
N LYS A 134 -6.05 -17.96 -2.42
CA LYS A 134 -7.44 -18.42 -2.62
C LYS A 134 -8.39 -17.89 -1.55
N ASN A 135 -7.92 -17.02 -0.65
CA ASN A 135 -8.69 -16.52 0.48
C ASN A 135 -9.14 -15.07 0.26
N ARG A 136 -9.86 -14.81 -0.85
CA ARG A 136 -10.55 -13.52 -1.04
C ARG A 136 -11.66 -13.39 0.01
N PRO A 137 -11.75 -12.27 0.76
CA PRO A 137 -12.81 -12.07 1.75
C PRO A 137 -14.21 -12.12 1.14
N VAL A 138 -15.19 -12.54 1.94
CA VAL A 138 -16.61 -12.58 1.54
C VAL A 138 -17.34 -11.39 2.15
N ALA A 139 -18.18 -10.72 1.36
CA ALA A 139 -19.05 -9.66 1.85
C ALA A 139 -20.06 -10.22 2.85
N ARG A 140 -20.18 -9.59 4.01
CA ARG A 140 -21.24 -9.91 4.98
C ARG A 140 -22.57 -9.32 4.53
N ALA A 141 -22.54 -8.10 4.03
CA ALA A 141 -23.71 -7.41 3.48
C ALA A 141 -23.42 -6.96 2.05
N LYS A 142 -24.18 -7.49 1.09
CA LYS A 142 -24.17 -7.01 -0.30
C LYS A 142 -25.27 -5.98 -0.51
N LYS A 143 -25.02 -4.98 -1.36
CA LYS A 143 -25.95 -3.87 -1.64
C LYS A 143 -26.38 -3.16 -0.36
N SER A 144 -25.45 -3.02 0.59
CA SER A 144 -25.70 -2.32 1.83
C SER A 144 -26.19 -0.91 1.54
N LYS A 145 -27.26 -0.49 2.22
CA LYS A 145 -27.77 0.88 2.10
C LYS A 145 -27.19 1.83 3.15
N VAL A 146 -26.19 1.39 3.91
CA VAL A 146 -25.67 2.13 5.07
C VAL A 146 -25.17 3.52 4.70
N ALA A 147 -24.58 3.70 3.51
CA ALA A 147 -24.14 4.99 3.03
C ALA A 147 -25.29 5.99 2.80
N THR A 148 -26.51 5.50 2.53
CA THR A 148 -27.71 6.33 2.32
C THR A 148 -28.55 6.52 3.58
N THR A 149 -28.45 5.61 4.55
CA THR A 149 -29.26 5.63 5.77
C THR A 149 -28.52 6.15 7.01
N THR A 150 -27.19 6.21 6.96
CA THR A 150 -26.37 6.67 8.07
C THR A 150 -26.58 8.17 8.36
N ALA A 151 -26.47 8.54 9.62
CA ALA A 151 -26.39 9.94 10.07
C ALA A 151 -24.94 10.46 10.10
N ALA A 152 -23.96 9.66 9.63
CA ALA A 152 -22.57 10.08 9.54
C ALA A 152 -22.43 11.30 8.61
N PRO A 153 -21.57 12.27 8.96
CA PRO A 153 -21.42 13.47 8.16
C PRO A 153 -20.59 13.21 6.88
N SER A 154 -20.75 14.07 5.87
CA SER A 154 -19.92 14.07 4.64
C SER A 154 -18.51 14.55 4.93
N VAL A 155 -17.51 14.14 4.16
CA VAL A 155 -16.13 14.68 4.28
C VAL A 155 -16.07 16.21 4.11
N ASP A 156 -16.99 16.80 3.34
CA ASP A 156 -17.11 18.26 3.15
C ASP A 156 -17.56 19.00 4.43
N SER A 157 -18.00 18.25 5.44
CA SER A 157 -18.27 18.81 6.76
C SER A 157 -16.96 18.97 7.54
N THR A 158 -16.95 19.84 8.56
CA THR A 158 -15.78 20.11 9.41
C THR A 158 -15.46 18.94 10.38
N ILE A 159 -15.41 17.71 9.88
CA ILE A 159 -15.04 16.51 10.65
C ILE A 159 -13.52 16.39 10.82
N PHE A 160 -12.76 16.85 9.83
CA PHE A 160 -11.31 16.83 9.86
C PHE A 160 -10.71 18.21 10.20
N PRO A 161 -9.55 18.26 10.88
CA PRO A 161 -8.78 17.13 11.39
C PRO A 161 -9.50 16.42 12.55
N ALA A 162 -9.46 15.08 12.55
CA ALA A 162 -10.16 14.24 13.52
C ALA A 162 -9.18 13.49 14.41
N LYS A 163 -9.31 13.63 15.74
CA LYS A 163 -8.62 12.75 16.68
C LYS A 163 -9.30 11.37 16.65
N LEU A 164 -8.51 10.30 16.63
CA LEU A 164 -9.03 8.94 16.56
C LEU A 164 -9.14 8.28 17.95
N ASP A 165 -9.70 9.02 18.92
CA ASP A 165 -9.98 8.53 20.28
C ASP A 165 -11.21 7.61 20.35
N LYS A 166 -12.01 7.60 19.28
CA LYS A 166 -13.19 6.76 19.07
C LYS A 166 -13.34 6.41 17.59
N VAL A 167 -14.32 5.57 17.27
CA VAL A 167 -14.67 5.27 15.88
C VAL A 167 -15.14 6.55 15.18
N VAL A 168 -14.53 6.87 14.05
CA VAL A 168 -14.92 7.98 13.18
C VAL A 168 -15.58 7.39 11.94
N LYS A 169 -16.86 7.70 11.72
CA LYS A 169 -17.61 7.32 10.52
C LYS A 169 -17.81 8.57 9.65
N VAL A 170 -17.49 8.49 8.36
CA VAL A 170 -17.57 9.60 7.42
C VAL A 170 -18.07 9.12 6.05
N LEU A 171 -18.94 9.90 5.41
CA LEU A 171 -19.37 9.66 4.03
C LEU A 171 -18.38 10.31 3.07
N VAL A 172 -17.77 9.50 2.20
CA VAL A 172 -16.79 9.98 1.22
C VAL A 172 -17.39 9.86 -0.19
N PRO A 173 -17.52 10.98 -0.94
CA PRO A 173 -17.97 10.97 -2.33
C PRO A 173 -17.02 10.22 -3.24
N ARG A 174 -17.59 9.44 -4.16
CA ARG A 174 -16.84 8.70 -5.17
C ARG A 174 -16.64 9.54 -6.43
N PRO A 175 -15.50 9.42 -7.11
CA PRO A 175 -15.19 10.22 -8.30
C PRO A 175 -15.99 9.76 -9.53
N LYS A 176 -16.25 8.45 -9.66
CA LYS A 176 -17.02 7.86 -10.75
C LYS A 176 -17.84 6.68 -10.22
N LYS A 177 -19.02 6.46 -10.80
CA LYS A 177 -19.87 5.29 -10.54
C LYS A 177 -19.81 4.31 -11.71
N SER A 178 -20.24 3.08 -11.47
CA SER A 178 -20.58 2.10 -12.52
C SER A 178 -19.46 1.97 -13.57
N ARG A 179 -18.20 1.96 -13.10
CA ARG A 179 -17.01 1.94 -13.97
C ARG A 179 -17.03 0.66 -14.81
N SER A 180 -16.71 0.78 -16.10
CA SER A 180 -16.61 -0.39 -16.97
C SER A 180 -15.41 -1.26 -16.58
N LYS A 181 -15.38 -2.52 -17.05
CA LYS A 181 -14.21 -3.39 -16.84
C LYS A 181 -12.92 -2.76 -17.37
N LYS A 182 -12.99 -2.10 -18.54
CA LYS A 182 -11.86 -1.40 -19.14
C LYS A 182 -11.40 -0.22 -18.28
N ASP A 183 -12.32 0.52 -17.67
CA ASP A 183 -11.96 1.63 -16.76
C ASP A 183 -11.22 1.12 -15.53
N LYS A 184 -11.63 -0.03 -14.97
CA LYS A 184 -10.99 -0.63 -13.79
C LYS A 184 -9.63 -1.27 -14.10
N GLU A 185 -9.45 -1.78 -15.32
CA GLU A 185 -8.17 -2.28 -15.80
C GLU A 185 -7.15 -1.13 -15.98
N ASN A 186 -7.63 0.05 -16.38
CA ASN A 186 -6.82 1.25 -16.62
C ASN A 186 -6.63 2.14 -15.41
N GLU A 187 -7.60 2.20 -14.49
CA GLU A 187 -7.60 3.09 -13.34
C GLU A 187 -8.00 2.33 -12.06
N GLU A 188 -7.17 2.40 -11.04
CA GLU A 188 -7.53 1.92 -9.70
C GLU A 188 -8.23 3.03 -8.92
N GLU A 189 -9.37 2.71 -8.30
CA GLU A 189 -10.07 3.61 -7.39
C GLU A 189 -9.52 3.42 -5.98
N LEU A 190 -8.90 4.47 -5.44
CA LEU A 190 -8.18 4.44 -4.19
C LEU A 190 -8.88 5.27 -3.13
N LEU A 191 -9.00 4.73 -1.92
CA LEU A 191 -9.22 5.55 -0.73
C LEU A 191 -7.85 5.97 -0.18
N VAL A 192 -7.62 7.26 -0.09
CA VAL A 192 -6.42 7.86 0.49
C VAL A 192 -6.79 8.49 1.82
N ILE A 193 -6.10 8.06 2.88
CA ILE A 193 -6.20 8.67 4.20
C ILE A 193 -4.92 9.48 4.39
N GLU A 194 -5.06 10.80 4.41
CA GLU A 194 -3.95 11.75 4.44
C GLU A 194 -3.82 12.46 5.77
N GLY A 195 -2.62 12.99 6.01
CA GLY A 195 -2.30 13.74 7.20
C GLY A 195 -2.50 12.93 8.48
N ILE A 196 -2.14 11.64 8.43
CA ILE A 196 -2.09 10.76 9.59
C ILE A 196 -0.93 11.23 10.46
N GLU A 197 -1.23 11.98 11.50
CA GLU A 197 -0.24 12.50 12.45
C GLU A 197 -0.17 11.60 13.67
N VAL A 198 1.02 11.06 13.95
CA VAL A 198 1.27 10.08 15.01
C VAL A 198 2.55 10.38 15.77
N ASP A 199 2.60 9.97 17.04
CA ASP A 199 3.84 9.88 17.81
C ASP A 199 4.54 8.55 17.50
N THR A 200 5.66 8.58 16.76
CA THR A 200 6.39 7.38 16.37
C THR A 200 7.12 6.69 17.53
N ALA A 201 7.04 7.25 18.76
CA ALA A 201 7.51 6.59 19.98
C ALA A 201 6.60 5.42 20.40
N LYS A 202 5.37 5.41 19.90
CA LYS A 202 4.31 4.53 20.37
C LYS A 202 3.80 3.66 19.24
N PHE A 203 3.35 2.47 19.62
CA PHE A 203 2.62 1.63 18.70
C PHE A 203 1.23 2.22 18.51
N VAL A 204 0.89 2.50 17.25
CA VAL A 204 -0.42 2.99 16.85
C VAL A 204 -0.99 2.08 15.79
N LYS A 205 -2.30 1.83 15.85
CA LYS A 205 -3.03 1.05 14.85
C LYS A 205 -4.46 1.51 14.75
N PHE A 206 -4.96 1.64 13.52
CA PHE A 206 -6.38 1.69 13.24
C PHE A 206 -6.74 0.84 12.03
N ASP A 207 -7.98 0.34 12.03
CA ASP A 207 -8.57 -0.43 10.96
C ASP A 207 -9.53 0.45 10.15
N VAL A 208 -9.67 0.15 8.86
CA VAL A 208 -10.54 0.86 7.93
C VAL A 208 -11.58 -0.09 7.39
N PHE A 209 -12.84 0.28 7.52
CA PHE A 209 -13.97 -0.45 6.96
C PHE A 209 -14.76 0.40 5.98
N VAL A 210 -15.32 -0.24 4.96
CA VAL A 210 -16.16 0.38 3.93
C VAL A 210 -17.52 -0.28 3.94
N ASN A 211 -18.58 0.53 4.06
CA ASN A 211 -19.99 0.11 4.08
C ASN A 211 -20.30 -1.04 5.07
N ASP A 212 -19.60 -1.07 6.19
CA ASP A 212 -19.84 -2.05 7.26
C ASP A 212 -21.09 -1.69 8.07
N GLU A 213 -22.08 -2.57 8.04
CA GLU A 213 -23.33 -2.43 8.80
C GLU A 213 -23.20 -2.93 10.24
N ASP A 214 -22.17 -3.74 10.52
CA ASP A 214 -21.95 -4.35 11.83
C ASP A 214 -21.10 -3.42 12.72
N ASP A 215 -21.47 -3.32 13.99
CA ASP A 215 -20.68 -2.63 15.01
C ASP A 215 -19.68 -3.57 15.71
N ASN A 216 -19.42 -4.78 15.16
CA ASN A 216 -18.33 -5.66 15.57
C ASN A 216 -17.07 -5.50 14.70
N PRO A 217 -16.14 -4.60 15.06
CA PRO A 217 -14.93 -4.33 14.30
C PRO A 217 -13.81 -5.36 14.54
N ASN A 218 -14.06 -6.44 15.28
CA ASN A 218 -13.03 -7.45 15.58
C ASN A 218 -13.00 -8.60 14.58
N THR A 219 -13.97 -8.66 13.66
CA THR A 219 -13.96 -9.66 12.60
C THR A 219 -13.42 -9.06 11.31
N LEU A 220 -12.26 -9.55 10.85
CA LEU A 220 -11.52 -8.98 9.72
C LEU A 220 -11.63 -9.79 8.43
N ASP A 221 -12.09 -11.04 8.48
CA ASP A 221 -12.30 -11.94 7.35
C ASP A 221 -13.59 -11.62 6.57
N LYS A 222 -13.81 -10.33 6.30
CA LYS A 222 -14.98 -9.80 5.62
C LYS A 222 -14.60 -8.77 4.56
N ALA A 223 -15.36 -8.71 3.46
CA ALA A 223 -15.03 -7.82 2.35
C ALA A 223 -15.09 -6.34 2.72
N GLU A 224 -15.86 -5.96 3.73
CA GLU A 224 -15.97 -4.61 4.26
C GLU A 224 -14.65 -4.12 4.88
N TYR A 225 -13.77 -5.02 5.31
CA TYR A 225 -12.45 -4.65 5.82
C TYR A 225 -11.52 -4.24 4.67
N ALA A 226 -11.22 -2.95 4.58
CA ALA A 226 -10.37 -2.37 3.54
C ALA A 226 -8.88 -2.51 3.89
N GLY A 227 -8.52 -2.48 5.17
CA GLY A 227 -7.12 -2.65 5.62
C GLY A 227 -6.83 -1.89 6.90
N CYS A 228 -5.55 -1.69 7.21
CA CYS A 228 -5.12 -1.00 8.43
C CYS A 228 -3.96 -0.05 8.18
N PHE A 229 -3.81 0.94 9.05
CA PHE A 229 -2.53 1.58 9.29
C PHE A 229 -1.98 1.07 10.60
N SER A 230 -0.70 0.73 10.63
CA SER A 230 0.03 0.51 11.88
C SER A 230 1.48 0.95 11.76
N GLN A 231 2.01 1.48 12.86
CA GLN A 231 3.38 1.99 12.96
C GLN A 231 4.05 1.36 14.18
N VAL A 232 5.19 0.70 13.95
CA VAL A 232 6.03 0.14 15.02
C VAL A 232 6.82 1.28 15.69
N PRO A 233 7.00 1.26 17.02
CA PRO A 233 7.81 2.25 17.74
C PRO A 233 9.26 2.40 17.24
N HIS A 234 9.80 3.61 17.40
CA HIS A 234 11.22 3.95 17.23
C HIS A 234 11.75 4.73 18.46
N LYS A 235 12.99 4.45 18.91
CA LYS A 235 13.58 5.02 20.13
C LYS A 235 13.94 6.52 20.08
N ASN A 236 14.07 7.11 18.89
CA ASN A 236 14.41 8.52 18.67
C ASN A 236 13.33 9.25 17.84
N SER A 237 12.08 8.92 18.13
CA SER A 237 10.91 9.34 17.37
C SER A 237 10.58 10.82 17.49
N THR A 238 9.95 11.32 16.43
CA THR A 238 9.23 12.60 16.42
C THR A 238 7.78 12.35 16.06
N ARG A 239 6.96 13.41 16.09
CA ARG A 239 5.69 13.34 15.37
C ARG A 239 5.97 13.16 13.89
N ALA A 240 5.34 12.15 13.29
CA ALA A 240 5.37 11.90 11.87
C ALA A 240 4.01 12.26 11.28
N LYS A 241 4.03 12.70 10.01
CA LYS A 241 2.82 12.95 9.23
C LYS A 241 2.91 12.09 7.97
N THR A 242 1.98 11.15 7.85
CA THR A 242 2.01 10.15 6.79
C THR A 242 0.65 10.02 6.09
N LYS A 243 0.56 9.10 5.14
CA LYS A 243 -0.66 8.73 4.43
C LYS A 243 -0.69 7.23 4.17
N ILE A 244 -1.89 6.69 3.95
CA ILE A 244 -2.07 5.33 3.41
C ILE A 244 -3.00 5.34 2.20
N ARG A 245 -2.80 4.37 1.32
CA ARG A 245 -3.63 4.12 0.13
C ARG A 245 -4.29 2.76 0.25
N LEU A 246 -5.57 2.66 -0.10
CA LEU A 246 -6.34 1.42 -0.05
C LEU A 246 -7.03 1.22 -1.40
N GLY A 247 -6.71 0.11 -2.08
CA GLY A 247 -7.37 -0.30 -3.33
C GLY A 247 -8.81 -0.72 -3.07
N LEU A 248 -9.76 -0.06 -3.74
CA LEU A 248 -11.18 -0.27 -3.52
C LEU A 248 -11.90 -0.91 -4.70
N SER A 249 -11.31 -1.05 -5.90
CA SER A 249 -12.04 -1.58 -7.06
C SER A 249 -12.65 -2.96 -6.78
N GLU A 250 -11.83 -3.92 -6.31
CA GLU A 250 -12.33 -5.25 -5.94
C GLU A 250 -13.29 -5.21 -4.74
N LEU A 251 -13.08 -4.28 -3.81
CA LEU A 251 -13.90 -4.15 -2.62
C LEU A 251 -15.32 -3.70 -2.96
N LEU A 252 -15.46 -2.70 -3.82
CA LEU A 252 -16.75 -2.17 -4.24
C LEU A 252 -17.53 -3.21 -5.06
N GLU A 253 -16.84 -4.03 -5.86
CA GLU A 253 -17.41 -5.21 -6.53
C GLU A 253 -17.91 -6.26 -5.54
N ASP A 254 -17.09 -6.62 -4.54
CA ASP A 254 -17.46 -7.65 -3.54
C ASP A 254 -18.74 -7.27 -2.78
N LEU A 255 -18.85 -5.97 -2.44
CA LEU A 255 -19.98 -5.40 -1.72
C LEU A 255 -21.19 -5.10 -2.61
N ASP A 256 -21.04 -5.11 -3.94
CA ASP A 256 -22.11 -4.80 -4.92
C ASP A 256 -22.68 -3.38 -4.71
N VAL A 257 -21.78 -2.40 -4.61
CA VAL A 257 -22.09 -0.97 -4.32
C VAL A 257 -21.46 -0.01 -5.34
N GLU A 258 -21.13 -0.51 -6.52
CA GLU A 258 -20.42 0.27 -7.55
C GLU A 258 -21.23 1.43 -8.14
N ASP A 259 -22.55 1.41 -7.94
CA ASP A 259 -23.47 2.45 -8.40
C ASP A 259 -23.69 3.56 -7.35
N ASP A 260 -23.14 3.40 -6.14
CA ASP A 260 -23.33 4.35 -5.04
C ASP A 260 -22.53 5.64 -5.24
N GLU A 261 -23.12 6.79 -4.86
CA GLU A 261 -22.47 8.13 -4.92
C GLU A 261 -21.39 8.31 -3.86
N LYS A 262 -21.65 7.75 -2.69
CA LYS A 262 -20.83 7.91 -1.51
C LYS A 262 -20.70 6.54 -0.87
N ILE A 263 -19.59 6.32 -0.21
CA ILE A 263 -19.42 5.18 0.68
C ILE A 263 -19.23 5.67 2.11
N LEU A 264 -19.66 4.84 3.05
CA LEU A 264 -19.37 5.04 4.46
C LEU A 264 -17.99 4.45 4.76
N VAL A 265 -17.05 5.31 5.14
CA VAL A 265 -15.74 4.91 5.67
C VAL A 265 -15.79 4.96 7.18
N SER A 266 -15.39 3.87 7.83
CA SER A 266 -15.25 3.79 9.28
C SER A 266 -13.79 3.60 9.65
N LEU A 267 -13.24 4.57 10.40
CA LEU A 267 -11.89 4.53 10.96
C LEU A 267 -12.00 4.06 12.41
N VAL A 268 -11.46 2.89 12.70
CA VAL A 268 -11.61 2.22 14.00
C VAL A 268 -10.26 2.16 14.71
N PRO A 269 -10.04 2.96 15.78
CA PRO A 269 -8.79 2.87 16.54
C PRO A 269 -8.68 1.51 17.23
N LYS A 270 -7.49 0.93 17.20
CA LYS A 270 -7.16 -0.36 17.85
C LYS A 270 -6.04 -0.24 18.88
N ALA A 271 -5.05 0.60 18.62
CA ALA A 271 -3.97 0.91 19.56
C ALA A 271 -3.55 2.37 19.40
N GLY A 272 -3.28 3.04 20.52
CA GLY A 272 -2.77 4.42 20.53
C GLY A 272 -3.69 5.44 19.83
N GLY A 273 -5.01 5.22 19.81
CA GLY A 273 -5.96 6.12 19.13
C GLY A 273 -5.89 7.58 19.60
N ASP A 274 -5.61 7.78 20.88
CA ASP A 274 -5.37 9.12 21.46
C ASP A 274 -4.14 9.85 20.89
N ASP A 275 -3.24 9.10 20.26
CA ASP A 275 -2.01 9.59 19.64
C ASP A 275 -2.13 9.69 18.11
N ILE A 276 -3.33 9.47 17.54
CA ILE A 276 -3.59 9.53 16.10
C ILE A 276 -4.52 10.71 15.79
N THR A 277 -4.07 11.59 14.90
CA THR A 277 -4.93 12.59 14.24
C THR A 277 -4.98 12.31 12.75
N ILE A 278 -6.17 12.37 12.16
CA ILE A 278 -6.37 12.20 10.71
C ILE A 278 -6.66 13.56 10.11
N GLY A 279 -5.90 13.95 9.08
CA GLY A 279 -6.03 15.22 8.39
C GLY A 279 -7.14 15.22 7.34
N GLU A 280 -7.31 14.13 6.60
CA GLU A 280 -8.34 13.99 5.56
C GLU A 280 -8.57 12.52 5.17
N ALA A 281 -9.73 12.20 4.61
CA ALA A 281 -10.02 10.93 3.93
C ALA A 281 -10.77 11.18 2.63
N LEU A 282 -10.15 10.88 1.49
CA LEU A 282 -10.64 11.23 0.16
C LEU A 282 -10.44 10.10 -0.85
N PHE A 283 -11.20 10.14 -1.95
CA PHE A 283 -10.95 9.25 -3.09
C PHE A 283 -9.98 9.88 -4.08
N ASP A 284 -9.08 9.06 -4.60
CA ASP A 284 -8.21 9.38 -5.72
C ASP A 284 -8.34 8.32 -6.83
N MET A 285 -8.15 8.73 -8.07
CA MET A 285 -8.15 7.85 -9.24
C MET A 285 -6.72 7.72 -9.75
N PHE A 286 -6.16 6.52 -9.67
CA PHE A 286 -4.79 6.29 -10.13
C PHE A 286 -4.77 5.58 -11.49
N LEU A 287 -4.21 6.25 -12.50
CA LEU A 287 -3.99 5.69 -13.83
C LEU A 287 -2.86 4.66 -13.82
N HIS A 288 -3.13 3.45 -14.31
CA HIS A 288 -2.13 2.45 -14.69
C HIS A 288 -1.41 2.91 -15.97
N LEU A 289 -0.44 3.81 -15.82
CA LEU A 289 0.32 4.41 -16.93
C LEU A 289 1.06 3.37 -17.82
N SER A 290 1.18 2.11 -17.40
CA SER A 290 1.92 1.09 -18.15
C SER A 290 1.23 0.61 -19.44
N GLU A 291 -0.08 0.75 -19.59
CA GLU A 291 -0.76 0.33 -20.83
C GLU A 291 -0.76 1.44 -21.88
N TYR A 292 -0.95 2.70 -21.47
CA TYR A 292 -0.90 3.85 -22.38
C TYR A 292 0.49 4.11 -22.97
N PHE A 293 1.56 3.88 -22.20
CA PHE A 293 2.91 4.02 -22.75
C PHE A 293 3.20 2.97 -23.82
N ASN A 294 2.74 1.72 -23.67
CA ASN A 294 2.96 0.70 -24.70
C ASN A 294 2.15 0.98 -25.97
N GLU A 295 0.91 1.47 -25.84
CA GLU A 295 0.08 1.84 -27.00
C GLU A 295 0.67 3.06 -27.73
N ILE A 296 1.05 4.12 -26.98
CA ILE A 296 1.70 5.32 -27.55
C ILE A 296 3.07 4.99 -28.15
N TYR A 297 3.88 4.16 -27.49
CA TYR A 297 5.20 3.76 -27.98
C TYR A 297 5.10 2.83 -29.19
N SER A 298 4.09 1.95 -29.24
CA SER A 298 3.82 1.12 -30.43
C SER A 298 3.41 1.97 -31.63
N HIS A 299 2.56 2.99 -31.44
CA HIS A 299 2.19 3.93 -32.50
C HIS A 299 3.37 4.81 -32.92
N PHE A 300 4.26 5.17 -32.00
CA PHE A 300 5.48 5.91 -32.32
C PHE A 300 6.46 5.07 -33.16
N LEU A 301 6.64 3.78 -32.82
CA LEU A 301 7.45 2.86 -33.60
C LEU A 301 6.86 2.57 -34.98
N GLU A 302 5.53 2.42 -35.09
CA GLU A 302 4.85 2.28 -36.38
C GLU A 302 5.00 3.53 -37.25
N ALA A 303 5.01 4.72 -36.65
CA ALA A 303 5.23 5.97 -37.36
C ALA A 303 6.68 6.08 -37.90
N GLU A 304 7.69 5.75 -37.08
CA GLU A 304 9.10 5.73 -37.52
C GLU A 304 9.35 4.71 -38.64
N ASP A 305 8.71 3.54 -38.59
CA ASP A 305 8.80 2.53 -39.64
C ASP A 305 8.12 2.97 -40.95
N MET A 306 7.08 3.80 -40.85
CA MET A 306 6.42 4.39 -42.02
C MET A 306 7.28 5.49 -42.66
N GLU A 307 7.92 6.32 -41.84
CA GLU A 307 8.82 7.39 -42.28
C GLU A 307 10.05 6.83 -43.00
N LYS A 308 10.68 5.78 -42.47
CA LYS A 308 11.79 5.07 -43.14
C LYS A 308 11.40 4.44 -44.48
N LYS A 309 10.16 3.97 -44.63
CA LYS A 309 9.65 3.41 -45.90
C LYS A 309 9.41 4.50 -46.94
N ILE A 310 9.00 5.69 -46.52
CA ILE A 310 8.82 6.83 -47.41
C ILE A 310 10.19 7.32 -47.89
N GLU A 311 11.17 7.47 -46.99
CA GLU A 311 12.54 7.86 -47.37
C GLU A 311 13.19 6.86 -48.34
N GLN A 312 12.99 5.55 -48.14
CA GLN A 312 13.48 4.53 -49.09
C GLN A 312 12.79 4.60 -50.46
N SER A 313 11.52 5.01 -50.53
CA SER A 313 10.81 5.15 -51.80
C SER A 313 11.19 6.40 -52.59
N GLU A 314 11.73 7.43 -51.94
CA GLU A 314 12.21 8.65 -52.59
C GLU A 314 13.66 8.53 -53.10
N GLU A 315 14.43 7.55 -52.62
CA GLU A 315 15.79 7.26 -53.13
C GLU A 315 15.80 6.32 -54.36
N ASP A 316 14.69 5.63 -54.63
CA ASP A 316 14.55 4.63 -55.71
C ASP A 316 13.88 5.18 -57.00
N ASP A 317 13.48 6.46 -57.03
CA ASP A 317 12.92 7.20 -58.19
C ASP A 317 13.93 8.19 -58.80
#